data_AF-A0A0N4T8Z0-F1
#
_entry.id   AF-A0A0N4T8Z0-F1
#
_cell.length_a   1.000
_cell.length_b   1.000
_cell.length_c   1.000
_cell.angle_alpha   90.00
_cell.angle_beta   90.00
_cell.angle_gamma   90.00
#
_symmetry.space_group_name_H-M   'P 1'
#
loop_
_entity.id
_entity.type
_entity.pdbx_description
1 polymer ?
#
loop_
_entity_poly.entity_id
_entity_poly.type
_entity_poly.pdbx_seq_one_letter_code
_entity_poly.pdbx_strand_id
1 'polypeptide(L)'
;MTPIGSFAGLILQSVNMNESWRQGIIMVLEGIAIGTFIFVTFLEVLFEQRNDSKAIREEIIAIALGVLTISGFQYFEGNFRTMDQQNIINSNSAK
;
A
#
# COMPACT_ATOMS: atom_id res chain seq x y z
N MET A 1 13.27 -8.82 1.11
CA MET A 1 13.66 -7.48 0.58
C MET A 1 12.99 -6.32 1.33
N THR A 2 11.98 -6.61 2.14
CA THR A 2 11.18 -5.69 2.96
C THR A 2 11.93 -4.87 4.04
N PRO A 3 12.98 -5.37 4.74
CA PRO A 3 13.56 -4.61 5.85
C PRO A 3 14.23 -3.31 5.39
N ILE A 4 15.03 -3.38 4.32
CA ILE A 4 15.86 -2.26 3.85
C ILE A 4 14.98 -1.12 3.31
N GLY A 5 13.95 -1.44 2.54
CA GLY A 5 13.02 -0.44 1.99
C GLY A 5 12.24 0.29 3.10
N SER A 6 11.75 -0.45 4.10
CA SER A 6 11.06 0.13 5.25
C SER A 6 11.99 1.03 6.08
N PHE A 7 13.24 0.59 6.34
CA PHE A 7 14.23 1.41 7.02
C PHE A 7 14.57 2.69 6.25
N ALA A 8 14.74 2.61 4.93
CA ALA A 8 14.99 3.79 4.09
C ALA A 8 13.83 4.80 4.14
N GLY A 9 12.58 4.32 4.10
CA GLY A 9 11.38 5.16 4.25
C GLY A 9 11.29 5.83 5.62
N LEU A 10 11.59 5.10 6.70
CA LEU A 10 11.59 5.66 8.06
C LEU A 10 12.67 6.73 8.25
N ILE A 11 13.88 6.49 7.72
CA ILE A 11 14.95 7.49 7.76
C ILE A 11 14.54 8.74 6.98
N LEU A 12 13.98 8.57 5.78
CA LEU A 12 13.51 9.69 4.96
C LEU A 12 12.40 10.51 5.64
N GLN A 13 11.53 9.86 6.41
CA GLN A 13 10.51 10.53 7.22
C GLN A 13 11.10 11.25 8.44
N SER A 14 12.21 10.75 9.00
CA SER A 14 12.87 11.31 10.19
C SER A 14 13.82 12.48 9.90
N VAL A 15 14.19 12.71 8.64
CA VAL A 15 15.08 13.81 8.26
C VAL A 15 14.34 15.14 8.43
N ASN A 16 14.99 16.07 9.14
CA ASN A 16 14.50 17.43 9.35
C ASN A 16 14.61 18.23 8.04
N MET A 17 13.61 18.10 7.18
CA MET A 17 13.48 18.79 5.91
C MET A 17 12.12 19.48 5.81
N ASN A 18 12.02 20.47 4.93
CA ASN A 18 10.76 21.17 4.66
C ASN A 18 9.65 20.17 4.31
N GLU A 19 8.55 20.23 5.05
CA GLU A 19 7.42 19.30 5.02
C GLU A 19 6.91 19.06 3.58
N SER A 20 6.75 20.14 2.80
CA SER A 20 6.26 20.06 1.43
C SER A 20 7.20 19.30 0.50
N TRP A 21 8.51 19.47 0.67
CA TRP A 21 9.51 18.75 -0.12
C TRP A 21 9.62 17.29 0.30
N ARG A 22 9.50 17.00 1.59
CA ARG A 22 9.51 15.62 2.11
C ARG A 22 8.35 14.81 1.54
N GLN A 23 7.13 15.38 1.57
CA GLN A 23 5.94 14.75 1.02
C GLN A 23 6.05 14.54 -0.50
N GLY A 24 6.60 15.52 -1.23
CA GLY A 24 6.81 15.38 -2.67
C GLY A 24 7.76 14.23 -3.04
N ILE A 25 8.87 14.09 -2.32
CA ILE A 25 9.84 12.99 -2.55
C ILE A 25 9.21 11.63 -2.20
N ILE A 26 8.50 11.55 -1.06
CA ILE A 26 7.81 10.32 -0.66
C ILE A 26 6.80 9.90 -1.73
N MET A 27 5.99 10.84 -2.23
CA MET A 27 5.00 10.57 -3.27
C MET A 27 5.63 10.02 -4.56
N VAL A 28 6.77 10.56 -4.98
CA VAL A 28 7.50 10.07 -6.15
C VAL A 28 8.08 8.67 -5.92
N LEU A 29 8.71 8.44 -4.75
CA LEU A 29 9.27 7.13 -4.40
C LEU A 29 8.18 6.05 -4.28
N GLU A 30 7.03 6.40 -3.71
CA GLU A 30 5.86 5.54 -3.63
C GLU A 30 5.32 5.22 -5.03
N GLY A 31 5.19 6.23 -5.90
CA GLY A 31 4.78 6.02 -7.29
C GLY A 31 5.72 5.09 -8.06
N ILE A 32 7.03 5.22 -7.86
CA ILE A 32 8.03 4.31 -8.45
C ILE A 32 7.85 2.89 -7.90
N ALA A 33 7.68 2.73 -6.59
CA ALA A 33 7.49 1.42 -5.97
C ALA A 33 6.22 0.71 -6.47
N ILE A 34 5.10 1.45 -6.57
CA ILE A 34 3.84 0.94 -7.13
C ILE A 34 4.02 0.58 -8.60
N GLY A 35 4.70 1.42 -9.38
CA GLY A 35 4.98 1.16 -10.79
C GLY A 35 5.80 -0.12 -11.02
N THR A 36 6.85 -0.34 -10.23
CA THR A 36 7.64 -1.58 -10.29
C THR A 36 6.81 -2.80 -9.89
N PHE A 37 5.98 -2.68 -8.85
CA PHE A 37 5.09 -3.77 -8.44
C PHE A 37 4.12 -4.17 -9.56
N ILE A 38 3.50 -3.20 -10.23
CA ILE A 38 2.59 -3.45 -11.37
C ILE A 38 3.36 -4.09 -12.54
N PHE A 39 4.55 -3.60 -12.86
CA PHE A 39 5.37 -4.17 -13.92
C PHE A 39 5.68 -5.66 -13.66
N VAL A 40 6.18 -5.99 -12.47
CA VAL A 40 6.52 -7.38 -12.10
C VAL A 40 5.27 -8.26 -12.10
N THR A 41 4.14 -7.78 -11.57
CA THR A 41 2.91 -8.58 -11.51
C THR A 41 2.28 -8.85 -12.88
N PHE A 42 2.25 -7.88 -13.80
CA PHE A 42 1.56 -8.06 -15.09
C PHE A 42 2.48 -8.52 -16.23
N LEU A 43 3.75 -8.13 -16.24
CA LEU A 43 4.65 -8.37 -17.37
C LEU A 43 5.73 -9.39 -17.09
N GLU A 44 6.09 -9.64 -15.84
CA GLU A 44 7.01 -10.72 -15.51
C GLU A 44 6.22 -11.98 -15.17
N VAL A 45 5.30 -11.87 -14.23
CA VAL A 45 4.55 -13.01 -13.70
C VAL A 45 3.48 -13.50 -14.70
N LEU A 46 2.54 -12.64 -15.13
CA LEU A 46 1.47 -13.07 -16.06
C LEU A 46 1.97 -13.34 -17.50
N PHE A 47 3.09 -12.75 -17.92
CA PHE A 47 3.63 -12.99 -19.26
C PHE A 47 4.33 -14.34 -19.36
N GLU A 48 5.10 -14.74 -18.34
CA GLU A 48 5.75 -16.05 -18.26
C GLU A 48 4.71 -17.18 -18.36
N GLN A 49 3.56 -16.98 -17.71
CA GLN A 49 2.46 -17.97 -17.70
C GLN A 49 1.57 -17.90 -18.94
N ARG A 50 1.81 -17.00 -19.91
CA ARG A 50 0.93 -16.86 -21.10
C ARG A 50 0.88 -18.08 -21.99
N ASN A 51 1.92 -18.91 -21.92
CA ASN A 51 2.02 -20.11 -22.74
C ASN A 51 1.23 -21.30 -22.15
N ASP A 52 0.78 -21.21 -20.88
CA ASP A 52 -0.12 -22.16 -20.24
C ASP A 52 -1.41 -21.45 -19.80
N SER A 53 -2.45 -21.55 -20.64
CA SER A 53 -3.75 -20.90 -20.41
C SER A 53 -4.45 -21.31 -19.10
N LYS A 54 -4.09 -22.45 -18.49
CA LYS A 54 -4.68 -22.83 -17.19
C LYS A 54 -4.04 -22.06 -16.05
N ALA A 55 -2.72 -21.94 -16.08
CA ALA A 55 -1.93 -21.32 -15.03
C ALA A 55 -2.14 -19.79 -14.98
N ILE A 56 -2.29 -19.14 -16.15
CA ILE A 56 -2.67 -17.72 -16.26
C ILE A 56 -3.99 -17.41 -15.54
N ARG A 57 -4.96 -18.34 -15.60
CA ARG A 57 -6.30 -18.13 -15.03
C ARG A 57 -6.26 -18.19 -13.50
N GLU A 58 -5.43 -19.08 -12.96
CA GLU A 58 -5.24 -19.23 -11.51
C GLU A 58 -4.52 -18.02 -10.92
N GLU A 59 -3.54 -17.48 -11.64
CA GLU A 59 -2.76 -16.32 -11.19
C GLU A 59 -3.55 -15.01 -11.16
N ILE A 60 -4.42 -14.78 -12.15
CA ILE A 60 -5.35 -13.63 -12.14
C ILE A 60 -6.29 -13.70 -10.93
N ILE A 61 -6.76 -14.90 -10.57
CA ILE A 61 -7.61 -15.09 -9.39
C ILE A 61 -6.81 -14.86 -8.10
N ALA A 62 -5.55 -15.29 -8.04
CA ALA A 62 -4.66 -15.03 -6.91
C ALA A 62 -4.39 -13.53 -6.72
N ILE A 63 -4.12 -12.80 -7.80
CA ILE A 63 -3.95 -11.33 -7.76
C ILE A 63 -5.25 -10.67 -7.29
N ALA A 64 -6.40 -11.09 -7.82
CA ALA A 64 -7.70 -10.56 -7.40
C ALA A 64 -7.99 -10.81 -5.92
N LEU A 65 -7.70 -12.01 -5.40
CA LEU A 65 -7.84 -12.33 -3.98
C LEU A 65 -6.88 -11.52 -3.10
N GLY A 66 -5.64 -11.31 -3.55
CA GLY A 66 -4.67 -10.47 -2.85
C GLY A 66 -5.16 -9.03 -2.72
N VAL A 67 -5.59 -8.42 -3.83
CA VAL A 67 -6.14 -7.06 -3.84
C VAL A 67 -7.41 -6.96 -3.00
N LEU A 68 -8.30 -7.95 -3.07
CA LEU A 68 -9.52 -7.99 -2.26
C LEU A 68 -9.21 -8.08 -0.77
N THR A 69 -8.24 -8.91 -0.38
CA THR A 69 -7.82 -9.06 1.01
C THR A 69 -7.23 -7.75 1.55
N ILE A 70 -6.30 -7.13 0.82
CA ILE A 70 -5.67 -5.86 1.22
C ILE A 70 -6.71 -4.73 1.26
N SER A 71 -7.64 -4.69 0.31
CA SER A 71 -8.74 -3.71 0.29
C SER A 71 -9.68 -3.88 1.49
N GLY A 72 -10.05 -5.13 1.82
CA GLY A 72 -10.87 -5.44 2.98
C GLY A 72 -10.24 -5.01 4.30
N PHE A 73 -8.94 -5.28 4.47
CA PHE A 73 -8.20 -4.82 5.65
C PHE A 73 -8.14 -3.29 5.75
N GLN A 74 -7.85 -2.59 4.66
CA GLN A 74 -7.83 -1.12 4.64
C GLN A 74 -9.20 -0.52 4.97
N TYR A 75 -10.27 -1.11 4.44
CA TYR A 75 -11.64 -0.67 4.75
C TYR A 75 -11.98 -0.87 6.24
N PHE A 76 -11.60 -2.01 6.81
CA PHE A 76 -11.82 -2.29 8.22
C PHE A 76 -11.00 -1.36 9.13
N GLU A 77 -9.72 -1.15 8.82
CA GLU A 77 -8.88 -0.21 9.55
C GLU A 77 -9.42 1.22 9.47
N GLY A 78 -9.85 1.65 8.28
CA GLY A 78 -10.47 2.97 8.09
C GLY A 78 -11.72 3.17 8.95
N ASN A 79 -12.57 2.15 9.04
CA ASN A 79 -13.74 2.17 9.92
C ASN A 79 -13.38 2.15 11.42
N PHE A 80 -12.32 1.46 11.79
CA PHE A 80 -11.85 1.45 13.18
C PHE A 80 -11.31 2.82 13.60
N ARG A 81 -10.55 3.49 12.73
CA ARG A 81 -9.98 4.82 12.98
C ARG A 81 -11.05 5.91 13.12
N THR A 82 -12.14 5.82 12.36
CA THR A 82 -13.26 6.78 12.48
C THR A 82 -14.03 6.60 13.79
N MET A 83 -14.16 5.38 14.31
CA MET A 83 -14.79 5.12 15.61
C MET A 83 -14.00 5.70 16.79
N ASP A 84 -12.67 5.57 16.78
CA ASP A 84 -11.81 6.10 17.85
C ASP A 84 -11.83 7.63 17.88
N GLN A 85 -11.74 8.27 16.71
CA GLN A 85 -11.79 9.73 16.58
C GLN A 85 -13.11 10.33 17.10
N GLN A 86 -14.24 9.66 16.87
CA GLN A 86 -15.56 10.13 17.31
C GLN A 86 -15.72 10.07 18.84
N ASN A 87 -15.11 9.08 19.50
CA ASN A 87 -15.15 8.94 20.96
C ASN A 87 -14.33 10.03 21.68
N ILE A 88 -13.17 10.41 21.13
CA ILE A 88 -12.34 11.50 21.65
C ILE A 88 -13.05 12.85 21.51
N ILE A 89 -13.72 13.12 20.38
CA ILE A 89 -14.47 14.37 20.17
C ILE A 89 -15.64 14.48 21.15
N ASN A 90 -16.38 13.39 21.37
CA ASN A 90 -17.52 13.39 22.29
C ASN A 90 -17.08 13.55 23.75
N SER A 91 -15.94 12.95 24.14
CA SER A 91 -15.34 13.16 25.46
C SER A 91 -14.84 14.58 25.69
N ASN A 92 -14.38 15.30 24.67
CA ASN A 92 -13.90 16.67 24.79
C ASN A 92 -15.03 17.72 24.72
N SER A 93 -16.20 17.36 24.20
CA SER A 93 -17.38 18.21 24.20
C SER A 93 -18.22 18.10 25.48
N ALA A 94 -17.93 17.11 26.34
CA ALA A 94 -18.60 16.87 27.61
C ALA A 94 -17.84 17.42 28.85
N LYS A 95 -16.68 18.05 28.64
CA LYS A 95 -15.93 18.81 29.64
C LYS A 95 -16.06 20.30 29.37
#